data_AF-A0A8T5B8E6-F1
#
_entry.id   AF-A0A8T5B8E6-F1
#
_cell.length_a   1.000
_cell.length_b   1.000
_cell.length_c   1.000
_cell.angle_alpha   90.00
_cell.angle_beta   90.00
_cell.angle_gamma   90.00
#
_symmetry.space_group_name_H-M   'P 1'
#
loop_
_entity.id
_entity.type
_entity.pdbx_description
1 polymer ?
#
loop_
_entity_poly.entity_id
_entity_poly.type
_entity_poly.pdbx_seq_one_letter_code
_entity_poly.pdbx_strand_id
1 'polypeptide(L)' 'MRTLLDPVQTSWLLGRDNPSVRYLTLRDLLGYSSEASEIEERSSIWSYDKVSKILKRQNPNGHWESEVRPYHPKYKST' A
#
# COMPACT_ATOMS: atom_id res chain seq x y z
N MET A 1 -7.89 -14.88 16.16
CA MET A 1 -9.03 -13.94 16.27
C MET A 1 -9.88 -14.16 15.02
N ARG A 2 -11.15 -14.58 15.16
CA ARG A 2 -12.00 -14.95 14.01
C ARG A 2 -12.63 -13.67 13.45
N THR A 3 -12.28 -13.31 12.22
CA THR A 3 -12.86 -12.12 11.58
C THR A 3 -14.37 -12.30 11.43
N LEU A 4 -15.14 -11.24 11.70
CA LEU A 4 -16.61 -11.21 11.49
C LEU A 4 -17.02 -11.08 10.01
N LEU A 5 -16.04 -11.05 9.10
CA LEU A 5 -16.24 -10.86 7.67
C LEU A 5 -16.38 -12.21 6.96
N ASP A 6 -17.41 -12.33 6.11
CA ASP A 6 -17.61 -13.51 5.28
C ASP A 6 -16.51 -13.60 4.20
N PRO A 7 -15.95 -14.79 3.90
CA PRO A 7 -15.02 -15.00 2.78
C PRO A 7 -15.49 -14.40 1.45
N VAL A 8 -16.79 -14.39 1.18
CA VAL A 8 -17.36 -13.76 -0.03
C VAL A 8 -17.12 -12.25 -0.03
N GLN A 9 -17.25 -11.60 1.12
CA GLN A 9 -17.07 -10.15 1.28
C GLN A 9 -15.62 -9.70 1.12
N THR A 10 -14.65 -10.57 1.41
CA THR A 10 -13.22 -10.26 1.30
C THR A 10 -12.57 -10.81 0.03
N SER A 11 -13.24 -11.69 -0.71
CA SER A 11 -12.71 -12.33 -1.91
C SER A 11 -12.17 -11.34 -2.95
N TRP A 12 -12.88 -10.22 -3.18
CA TRP A 12 -12.46 -9.18 -4.13
C TRP A 12 -11.22 -8.41 -3.66
N LEU A 13 -10.97 -8.34 -2.35
CA LEU A 13 -9.78 -7.70 -1.77
C LEU A 13 -8.52 -8.57 -1.91
N LEU A 14 -8.69 -9.87 -2.14
CA LEU A 14 -7.60 -10.84 -2.31
C LEU A 14 -7.17 -10.98 -3.79
N GLY A 15 -7.60 -10.06 -4.66
CA GLY A 15 -7.14 -9.96 -6.04
C GLY A 15 -5.63 -9.68 -6.15
N ARG A 16 -5.00 -10.16 -7.24
CA ARG A 16 -3.55 -9.96 -7.51
C ARG A 16 -3.24 -8.63 -8.21
N ASP A 17 -4.24 -7.89 -8.62
CA ASP A 17 -4.14 -6.61 -9.34
C ASP A 17 -3.71 -5.43 -8.45
N ASN A 18 -3.86 -5.59 -7.13
CA ASN A 18 -3.42 -4.62 -6.13
C ASN A 18 -2.74 -5.32 -4.94
N PRO A 19 -1.42 -5.54 -4.99
CA PRO A 19 -0.69 -6.25 -3.94
C PRO A 19 -0.75 -5.54 -2.58
N SER A 20 -0.89 -4.21 -2.56
CA SER A 20 -1.03 -3.45 -1.31
C SER A 20 -2.35 -3.75 -0.61
N VAL A 21 -3.46 -3.75 -1.35
CA VAL A 21 -4.79 -4.07 -0.78
C VAL A 21 -4.83 -5.50 -0.28
N ARG A 22 -4.27 -6.43 -1.07
CA ARG A 22 -4.21 -7.85 -0.70
C ARG A 22 -3.36 -8.09 0.55
N TYR A 23 -2.17 -7.49 0.63
CA TYR A 23 -1.30 -7.56 1.81
C TYR A 23 -2.01 -7.07 3.08
N LEU A 24 -2.62 -5.88 3.04
CA LEU A 24 -3.32 -5.29 4.18
C LEU A 24 -4.54 -6.13 4.57
N THR A 25 -5.25 -6.72 3.60
CA THR A 25 -6.39 -7.61 3.87
C THR A 25 -5.95 -8.88 4.58
N LEU A 26 -4.88 -9.53 4.10
CA LEU A 26 -4.34 -10.73 4.74
C LEU A 26 -3.89 -10.44 6.19
N ARG A 27 -3.14 -9.35 6.39
CA ARG A 27 -2.58 -8.98 7.68
C ARG A 27 -3.63 -8.44 8.66
N ASP A 28 -4.36 -7.41 8.28
CA ASP A 28 -5.18 -6.61 9.21
C ASP A 28 -6.62 -7.12 9.32
N LEU A 29 -7.19 -7.65 8.24
CA LEU A 29 -8.56 -8.16 8.24
C LEU A 29 -8.60 -9.66 8.57
N LEU A 30 -7.79 -10.47 7.92
CA LEU A 30 -7.85 -11.93 8.06
C LEU A 30 -6.91 -12.49 9.13
N GLY A 31 -6.00 -11.67 9.65
CA GLY A 31 -5.06 -12.07 10.71
C GLY A 31 -4.05 -13.13 10.27
N TYR A 32 -3.80 -13.24 8.96
CA TYR A 32 -2.73 -14.09 8.42
C TYR A 32 -1.38 -13.41 8.69
N SER A 33 -0.81 -13.73 9.84
CA SER A 33 0.60 -13.50 10.16
C SER A 33 1.35 -14.81 9.88
N SER A 34 1.75 -15.02 8.63
CA SER A 34 2.83 -15.96 8.36
C SER A 34 3.94 -15.17 7.69
N GLU A 35 5.07 -15.06 8.39
CA GLU A 35 6.25 -14.30 7.96
C GLU A 35 6.56 -14.56 6.47
N ALA A 36 6.44 -15.81 6.01
CA ALA A 36 6.73 -16.19 4.63
C ALA A 36 5.77 -15.57 3.59
N SER A 37 4.45 -15.68 3.77
CA SER A 37 3.49 -15.10 2.80
C SER A 37 3.44 -13.57 2.88
N GLU A 38 3.70 -13.04 4.08
CA GLU A 38 3.77 -11.62 4.32
C GLU A 38 4.97 -10.97 3.60
N ILE A 39 6.14 -11.63 3.62
CA ILE A 39 7.36 -11.17 2.95
C ILE A 39 7.21 -11.15 1.43
N GLU A 40 6.58 -12.16 0.82
CA GLU A 40 6.37 -12.20 -0.63
C GLU A 40 5.44 -11.08 -1.11
N GLU A 41 4.28 -10.92 -0.47
CA GLU A 41 3.33 -9.86 -0.82
C GLU A 41 3.94 -8.49 -0.62
N ARG A 42 4.62 -8.25 0.51
CA ARG A 42 5.28 -6.99 0.79
C ARG A 42 6.35 -6.64 -0.25
N SER A 43 7.08 -7.64 -0.74
CA SER A 43 8.10 -7.43 -1.78
C SER A 43 7.49 -6.98 -3.11
N SER A 44 6.33 -7.56 -3.48
CA SER A 44 5.62 -7.19 -4.71
C SER A 44 5.03 -5.77 -4.71
N ILE A 45 4.79 -5.18 -3.52
CA ILE A 45 4.30 -3.80 -3.40
C ILE A 45 5.31 -2.81 -3.99
N TRP A 46 6.61 -3.04 -3.79
CA TRP A 46 7.66 -2.12 -4.27
C TRP A 46 7.75 -2.06 -5.79
N SER A 47 7.52 -3.19 -6.47
CA SER A 47 7.52 -3.29 -7.94
C SER A 47 6.17 -2.97 -8.57
N TYR A 48 5.13 -2.73 -7.77
CA TYR A 48 3.81 -2.36 -8.29
C TYR A 48 3.86 -0.99 -8.96
N ASP A 49 3.48 -0.94 -10.25
CA ASP A 49 3.59 0.26 -11.10
C ASP A 49 3.05 1.54 -10.45
N LYS A 50 1.89 1.48 -9.78
CA LYS A 50 1.32 2.66 -9.10
C LYS A 50 2.18 3.14 -7.94
N VAL A 51 2.68 2.22 -7.11
CA VAL A 51 3.57 2.54 -6.00
C VAL A 51 4.89 3.09 -6.53
N SER A 52 5.50 2.43 -7.51
CA SER A 52 6.73 2.91 -8.13
C SER A 52 6.55 4.30 -8.76
N LYS A 53 5.41 4.59 -9.39
CA LYS A 53 5.11 5.94 -9.94
C LYS A 53 4.99 7.02 -8.86
N ILE A 54 4.40 6.70 -7.71
CA ILE A 54 4.30 7.64 -6.58
C ILE A 54 5.67 7.89 -5.97
N LEU A 55 6.45 6.84 -5.72
CA LEU A 55 7.79 6.92 -5.12
C LEU A 55 8.79 7.61 -6.05
N LYS A 56 8.68 7.46 -7.37
CA LYS A 56 9.49 8.21 -8.35
C LYS A 56 9.31 9.74 -8.28
N ARG A 57 8.22 10.22 -7.67
CA ARG A 57 7.98 11.65 -7.44
C ARG A 57 8.48 12.14 -6.08
N GLN A 58 8.94 11.23 -5.21
CA GLN A 58 9.55 11.59 -3.95
C GLN A 58 10.95 12.17 -4.21
N ASN A 59 11.30 13.26 -3.55
CA ASN A 59 12.65 13.78 -3.57
C ASN A 59 13.61 12.80 -2.88
N PRO A 60 14.91 12.78 -3.24
CA PRO A 60 15.90 11.91 -2.62
C PRO A 60 15.99 12.02 -1.09
N ASN A 61 15.67 13.19 -0.54
CA ASN A 61 15.63 13.45 0.91
C ASN A 61 14.33 12.96 1.59
N GLY A 62 13.42 12.31 0.86
CA GLY A 62 12.22 11.68 1.41
C GLY A 62 10.96 12.55 1.44
N HIS A 63 10.97 13.77 0.91
CA HIS A 63 9.79 14.65 0.85
C HIS A 63 9.19 14.70 -0.56
N TRP A 64 7.88 14.97 -0.73
CA TRP A 64 7.27 15.13 -2.07
C TRP A 64 7.24 16.58 -2.57
N GLU A 65 7.15 17.55 -1.66
CA GLU A 65 7.14 18.98 -1.98
C GLU A 65 8.33 19.67 -1.28
N SER A 66 8.09 20.41 -0.20
CA SER A 66 9.12 20.95 0.68
C SER A 66 9.28 20.09 1.93
N GLU A 67 10.52 19.84 2.34
CA GLU A 67 10.83 19.22 3.64
C GLU A 67 10.31 20.07 4.81
N VAL A 68 10.48 21.39 4.73
CA VAL A 68 10.12 22.34 5.80
C VAL A 68 8.65 22.77 5.72
N ARG A 69 8.06 22.74 4.52
CA ARG A 69 6.67 23.16 4.27
C ARG A 69 5.88 22.11 3.47
N PRO A 70 5.64 20.92 4.03
CA PRO A 70 5.08 19.78 3.28
C PRO A 70 3.68 20.03 2.71
N TYR A 71 2.92 20.97 3.30
CA TYR A 71 1.55 21.30 2.88
C TYR A 71 1.46 22.51 1.95
N HIS A 72 2.57 23.18 1.63
CA HIS A 72 2.56 24.39 0.81
C HIS A 72 3.41 24.26 -0.46
N PRO A 73 2.95 24.86 -1.58
CA PRO A 73 1.62 25.42 -1.77
C PRO A 73 0.58 24.30 -1.98
N LYS A 74 -0.63 24.46 -1.41
CA LYS A 74 -1.73 23.49 -1.60
C LYS A 74 -2.19 23.39 -3.06
N TYR A 75 -2.03 24.47 -3.81
CA TYR A 75 -2.39 24.57 -5.22
C TYR A 75 -1.19 25.08 -6.03
N LYS A 76 -0.92 24.45 -7.16
CA LYS A 76 0.06 24.91 -8.14
C LYS A 76 -0.71 25.57 -9.27
N SER A 77 -0.62 26.89 -9.41
CA SER A 77 -1.10 27.60 -10.61
C SER A 77 -0.02 27.54 -11.67
N THR A 78 -0.43 27.38 -12.93
CA THR A 78 0.43 27.67 -14.09
C THR A 78 0.21 29.12 -14.50
#